data_AF-A0A927RHT2-F1
#
_entry.id   AF-A0A927RHT2-F1
#
_cell.length_a   1.000
_cell.length_b   1.000
_cell.length_c   1.000
_cell.angle_alpha   90.00
_cell.angle_beta   90.00
_cell.angle_gamma   90.00
#
_symmetry.space_group_name_H-M   'P 1'
#
loop_
_entity.id
_entity.type
_entity.pdbx_description
1 polymer ?
#
loop_
_entity_poly.entity_id
_entity_poly.type
_entity_poly.pdbx_seq_one_letter_code
_entity_poly.pdbx_strand_id
1 'polypeptide(L)'
;MNATRTWPRLTAQGHDLDLAPSSLGELRSSADVVDDPYTLRHRMEEDGYLFLPGFLDTDAVLRARRSITDRLAAEGLTDPAYPADLAVAPADSTLAFKPDLAHDNPVLHRLLYGEQLLGFYQRLLGGPVRHYDYTWMRAVAPGRGTAPHGDVVFMGRGTHHVCTAWVPLGDADFTLGGLMVLEGSHRRTEIRDDYALRDVDTYCTNVDGDDERSRFNGTLSRDPVRLREQFGGRWLTTEFRAGDLLTFSIYLVHASLDNRSERIRLSSDSRYQLASEPIDERWIGDAPVAHGPGAKRGLIC
;
A
#
# COMPACT_ATOMS: atom_id res chain seq x y z
N MET A 1 -5.40 -9.55 32.62
CA MET A 1 -5.27 -10.83 31.88
C MET A 1 -5.63 -10.52 30.43
N ASN A 2 -4.65 -10.29 29.56
CA ASN A 2 -4.92 -10.06 28.14
C ASN A 2 -5.38 -11.38 27.53
N ALA A 3 -6.62 -11.44 27.05
CA ALA A 3 -7.08 -12.57 26.25
C ALA A 3 -6.16 -12.68 25.03
N THR A 4 -5.46 -13.81 24.89
CA THR A 4 -4.63 -14.08 23.71
C THR A 4 -5.57 -14.16 22.51
N ARG A 5 -5.48 -13.20 21.59
CA ARG A 5 -6.26 -13.23 20.34
C ARG A 5 -5.93 -14.51 19.58
N THR A 6 -6.97 -15.27 19.20
CA THR A 6 -6.81 -16.42 18.31
C THR A 6 -6.87 -15.94 16.86
N TRP A 7 -5.76 -16.10 16.15
CA TRP A 7 -5.66 -15.78 14.73
C TRP A 7 -6.22 -16.93 13.88
N PRO A 8 -6.97 -16.64 12.80
CA PRO A 8 -7.22 -17.66 11.79
C PRO A 8 -5.91 -18.03 11.07
N ARG A 9 -5.91 -19.13 10.30
CA ARG A 9 -4.81 -19.39 9.37
C ARG A 9 -4.64 -18.18 8.45
N LEU A 10 -3.44 -17.62 8.36
CA LEU A 10 -3.09 -16.51 7.46
C LEU A 10 -1.98 -16.96 6.52
N THR A 11 -2.05 -16.55 5.25
CA THR A 11 -0.98 -16.81 4.28
C THR A 11 -0.56 -15.52 3.58
N ALA A 12 0.70 -15.45 3.17
CA ALA A 12 1.21 -14.39 2.30
C ALA A 12 2.24 -14.98 1.33
N GLN A 13 2.13 -14.65 0.05
CA GLN A 13 2.92 -15.25 -1.04
C GLN A 13 2.79 -16.80 -1.12
N GLY A 14 1.71 -17.37 -0.58
CA GLY A 14 1.51 -18.82 -0.49
C GLY A 14 2.24 -19.49 0.69
N HIS A 15 2.85 -18.72 1.60
CA HIS A 15 3.46 -19.22 2.82
C HIS A 15 2.52 -19.03 4.01
N ASP A 16 2.39 -20.04 4.87
CA ASP A 16 1.70 -19.92 6.15
C ASP A 16 2.48 -19.00 7.09
N LEU A 17 1.81 -17.99 7.63
CA LEU A 17 2.42 -17.09 8.61
C LEU A 17 2.51 -17.77 9.98
N ASP A 18 3.61 -17.50 10.69
CA ASP A 18 3.75 -17.89 12.09
C ASP A 18 2.85 -17.02 12.96
N LEU A 19 1.82 -17.64 13.56
CA LEU A 19 0.79 -16.99 14.36
C LEU A 19 1.20 -16.80 15.83
N ALA A 20 2.44 -17.14 16.20
CA ALA A 20 2.95 -16.89 17.55
C ALA A 20 2.92 -15.39 17.87
N PRO A 21 2.62 -14.98 19.12
CA PRO A 21 2.60 -13.57 19.50
C PRO A 21 3.91 -12.81 19.27
N SER A 22 5.03 -13.52 19.15
CA SER A 22 6.36 -13.00 18.82
C SER A 22 6.58 -12.75 17.32
N SER A 23 5.70 -13.25 16.46
CA SER A 23 5.83 -13.24 15.00
C SER A 23 4.70 -12.50 14.30
N LEU A 24 3.50 -12.49 14.90
CA LEU A 24 2.31 -11.81 14.42
C LEU A 24 1.69 -10.95 15.51
N GLY A 25 1.24 -9.75 15.15
CA GLY A 25 0.57 -8.81 16.04
C GLY A 25 -0.54 -8.04 15.35
N GLU A 26 -1.29 -7.28 16.14
CA GLU A 26 -2.32 -6.39 15.65
C GLU A 26 -1.75 -4.98 15.43
N LEU A 27 -2.24 -4.29 14.40
CA LEU A 27 -1.93 -2.86 14.20
C LEU A 27 -2.41 -2.03 15.39
N ARG A 28 -1.54 -1.14 15.88
CA ARG A 28 -1.90 -0.18 16.93
C ARG A 28 -2.82 0.89 16.36
N SER A 29 -4.04 0.97 16.87
CA SER A 29 -4.95 2.09 16.56
C SER A 29 -4.36 3.41 17.03
N SER A 30 -4.50 4.44 16.18
CA SER A 30 -4.17 5.83 16.46
C SER A 30 -5.38 6.76 16.44
N ALA A 31 -6.59 6.18 16.44
CA ALA A 31 -7.84 6.95 16.51
C ALA A 31 -7.97 7.77 17.80
N ASP A 32 -7.36 7.33 18.91
CA ASP A 32 -7.38 8.03 20.20
C ASP A 32 -6.65 9.38 20.19
N VAL A 33 -5.79 9.61 19.18
CA VAL A 33 -4.95 10.81 19.04
C VAL A 33 -5.09 11.45 17.66
N VAL A 34 -6.19 11.19 16.94
CA VAL A 34 -6.39 11.67 15.56
C VAL A 34 -6.32 13.19 15.41
N ASP A 35 -6.68 13.92 16.46
CA ASP A 35 -6.64 15.39 16.52
C ASP A 35 -5.37 15.95 17.18
N ASP A 36 -4.43 15.09 17.59
CA ASP A 36 -3.15 15.47 18.18
C ASP A 36 -1.99 15.20 17.19
N PRO A 37 -1.65 16.18 16.33
CA PRO A 37 -0.61 16.00 15.33
C PRO A 37 0.79 15.79 15.94
N TYR A 38 1.03 16.23 17.17
CA TYR A 38 2.32 16.00 17.83
C TYR A 38 2.47 14.51 18.19
N THR A 39 1.44 13.93 18.83
CA THR A 39 1.46 12.50 19.17
C THR A 39 1.39 11.62 17.91
N LEU A 40 0.66 12.03 16.87
CA LEU A 40 0.66 11.31 15.59
C LEU A 40 2.06 11.29 14.94
N ARG A 41 2.80 12.40 14.95
CA ARG A 41 4.18 12.42 14.45
C ARG A 41 5.08 11.49 15.27
N HIS A 42 4.97 11.51 16.60
CA HIS A 42 5.72 10.60 17.45
C HIS A 42 5.41 9.13 17.14
N ARG A 43 4.13 8.75 16.95
CA ARG A 43 3.75 7.38 16.56
C ARG A 43 4.24 7.03 15.16
N MET A 44 4.20 7.96 14.20
CA MET A 44 4.77 7.73 12.87
C MET A 44 6.29 7.47 12.95
N GLU A 45 7.01 8.18 13.81
CA GLU A 45 8.44 7.94 14.04
C GLU A 45 8.71 6.60 14.76
N GLU A 46 7.92 6.28 15.78
CA GLU A 46 8.01 5.07 16.63
C GLU A 46 7.59 3.79 15.91
N ASP A 47 6.51 3.82 15.15
CA ASP A 47 5.89 2.64 14.56
C ASP A 47 6.10 2.58 13.04
N GLY A 48 6.36 3.72 12.39
CA GLY A 48 6.49 3.84 10.94
C GLY A 48 5.15 3.94 10.22
N TYR A 49 4.04 3.83 10.96
CA TYR A 49 2.67 3.91 10.47
C TYR A 49 1.72 4.54 11.48
N LEU A 50 0.52 4.88 11.00
CA LEU A 50 -0.65 5.25 11.77
C LEU A 50 -1.86 4.48 11.20
N PHE A 51 -2.50 3.68 12.04
CA PHE A 51 -3.77 3.04 11.70
C PHE A 51 -4.93 3.84 12.31
N LEU A 52 -5.82 4.36 11.48
CA LEU A 52 -6.92 5.23 11.87
C LEU A 52 -8.25 4.57 11.48
N PRO A 53 -8.81 3.69 12.34
CA PRO A 53 -10.07 3.03 12.07
C PRO A 53 -11.24 4.03 11.99
N GLY A 54 -12.12 3.87 11.00
CA GLY A 54 -13.29 4.73 10.80
C GLY A 54 -12.97 6.20 10.54
N PHE A 55 -11.77 6.52 10.05
CA PHE A 55 -11.33 7.88 9.82
C PHE A 55 -12.11 8.57 8.69
N LEU A 56 -12.35 7.87 7.58
CA LEU A 56 -13.02 8.37 6.39
C LEU A 56 -14.54 8.18 6.49
N ASP A 57 -15.31 9.04 5.80
CA ASP A 57 -16.75 8.83 5.62
C ASP A 57 -17.00 7.49 4.89
N THR A 58 -17.55 6.51 5.62
CA THR A 58 -17.87 5.18 5.09
C THR A 58 -18.77 5.26 3.86
N ASP A 59 -19.73 6.19 3.80
CA ASP A 59 -20.59 6.33 2.63
C ASP A 59 -19.83 6.86 1.42
N ALA A 60 -18.85 7.75 1.63
CA ALA A 60 -17.96 8.19 0.55
C ALA A 60 -17.09 7.04 0.02
N VAL A 61 -16.56 6.21 0.93
CA VAL A 61 -15.80 4.99 0.57
C VAL A 61 -16.67 4.03 -0.25
N LEU A 62 -17.90 3.77 0.18
CA LEU A 62 -18.81 2.85 -0.52
C LEU A 62 -19.30 3.40 -1.87
N ARG A 63 -19.47 4.73 -2.01
CA ARG A 63 -19.72 5.37 -3.31
C ARG A 63 -18.54 5.19 -4.27
N ALA A 64 -17.30 5.39 -3.80
CA ALA A 64 -16.10 5.14 -4.59
C ALA A 64 -16.00 3.65 -4.98
N ARG A 65 -16.22 2.73 -4.02
CA ARG A 65 -16.29 1.28 -4.28
C ARG A 65 -17.25 0.96 -5.41
N ARG A 66 -18.49 1.47 -5.35
CA ARG A 66 -19.50 1.24 -6.39
C ARG A 66 -19.02 1.68 -7.77
N SER A 67 -18.44 2.89 -7.86
CA SER A 67 -17.87 3.38 -9.12
C SER A 67 -16.78 2.45 -9.67
N ILE A 68 -15.95 1.89 -8.80
CA ILE A 68 -14.90 0.93 -9.18
C ILE A 68 -15.48 -0.40 -9.63
N THR A 69 -16.43 -0.97 -8.88
CA THR A 69 -17.04 -2.25 -9.21
C THR A 69 -17.85 -2.19 -10.50
N ASP A 70 -18.54 -1.08 -10.76
CA ASP A 70 -19.29 -0.88 -12.00
C ASP A 70 -18.35 -0.84 -13.22
N ARG A 71 -17.17 -0.21 -13.09
CA ARG A 71 -16.13 -0.20 -14.14
C ARG A 71 -15.54 -1.58 -14.37
N LEU A 72 -15.22 -2.31 -13.30
CA LEU A 72 -14.75 -3.70 -13.40
C LEU A 72 -15.79 -4.58 -14.11
N ALA A 73 -17.06 -4.46 -13.74
CA ALA A 73 -18.14 -5.22 -14.37
C ALA A 73 -18.32 -4.86 -15.85
N ALA A 74 -18.21 -3.57 -16.22
CA ALA A 74 -18.29 -3.12 -17.61
C ALA A 74 -17.18 -3.72 -18.49
N GLU A 75 -16.02 -4.04 -17.91
CA GLU A 75 -14.91 -4.71 -18.59
C GLU A 75 -14.97 -6.25 -18.48
N GLY A 76 -16.00 -6.82 -17.84
CA GLY A 76 -16.13 -8.27 -17.63
C GLY A 76 -15.14 -8.84 -16.62
N LEU A 77 -14.59 -8.00 -15.73
CA LEU A 77 -13.61 -8.39 -14.72
C LEU A 77 -14.23 -8.84 -13.39
N THR A 78 -15.56 -8.80 -13.28
CA THR A 78 -16.34 -9.43 -12.20
C THR A 78 -17.24 -10.52 -12.77
N ASP A 79 -17.55 -11.55 -11.99
CA ASP A 79 -18.48 -12.61 -12.38
C ASP A 79 -19.91 -12.04 -12.57
N PRO A 80 -20.49 -12.12 -13.79
CA PRO A 80 -21.81 -11.57 -14.08
C PRO A 80 -22.96 -12.32 -13.41
N ALA A 81 -22.73 -13.49 -12.81
CA ALA A 81 -23.74 -14.21 -12.02
C ALA A 81 -24.06 -13.52 -10.68
N TYR A 82 -23.23 -12.56 -10.26
CA TYR A 82 -23.37 -11.84 -9.01
C TYR A 82 -23.53 -10.32 -9.24
N PRO A 83 -24.20 -9.61 -8.31
CA PRO A 83 -24.13 -8.15 -8.27
C PRO A 83 -22.69 -7.63 -8.26
N ALA A 84 -22.40 -6.60 -9.07
CA ALA A 84 -21.06 -6.06 -9.25
C ALA A 84 -20.42 -5.59 -7.93
N ASP A 85 -21.21 -5.04 -7.00
CA ASP A 85 -20.74 -4.51 -5.71
C ASP A 85 -20.15 -5.57 -4.77
N LEU A 86 -20.52 -6.84 -4.95
CA LEU A 86 -19.89 -7.99 -4.29
C LEU A 86 -18.49 -8.27 -4.80
N ALA A 87 -18.13 -7.76 -5.98
CA ALA A 87 -16.84 -7.91 -6.63
C ALA A 87 -16.37 -9.37 -6.71
N VAL A 88 -17.26 -10.32 -6.99
CA VAL A 88 -16.89 -11.73 -7.18
C VAL A 88 -15.98 -11.83 -8.41
N ALA A 89 -14.84 -12.48 -8.26
CA ALA A 89 -13.87 -12.64 -9.34
C ALA A 89 -14.31 -13.77 -10.30
N PRO A 90 -14.10 -13.61 -11.62
CA PRO A 90 -14.14 -14.75 -12.54
C PRO A 90 -13.12 -15.83 -12.12
N ALA A 91 -13.43 -17.10 -12.37
CA ALA A 91 -12.66 -18.25 -11.88
C ALA A 91 -11.15 -18.19 -12.18
N ASP A 92 -10.77 -17.71 -13.38
CA ASP A 92 -9.37 -17.64 -13.84
C ASP A 92 -8.77 -16.23 -13.72
N SER A 93 -9.39 -15.35 -12.92
CA SER A 93 -8.92 -13.98 -12.78
C SER A 93 -7.54 -13.92 -12.12
N THR A 94 -6.61 -13.25 -12.78
CA THR A 94 -5.26 -12.96 -12.26
C THR A 94 -5.07 -11.47 -11.92
N LEU A 95 -6.19 -10.74 -11.82
CA LEU A 95 -6.19 -9.31 -11.56
C LEU A 95 -5.50 -9.02 -10.22
N ALA A 96 -4.56 -8.07 -10.23
CA ALA A 96 -3.84 -7.64 -9.01
C ALA A 96 -3.71 -6.12 -8.92
N PHE A 97 -3.50 -5.47 -10.05
CA PHE A 97 -3.24 -4.04 -10.17
C PHE A 97 -3.97 -3.49 -11.39
N LYS A 98 -4.70 -2.38 -11.23
CA LYS A 98 -5.53 -1.80 -12.30
C LYS A 98 -5.65 -0.27 -12.13
N PRO A 99 -4.53 0.48 -12.29
CA PRO A 99 -4.44 1.92 -12.01
C PRO A 99 -5.41 2.77 -12.84
N ASP A 100 -5.79 2.30 -14.02
CA ASP A 100 -6.75 2.95 -14.92
C ASP A 100 -8.15 3.11 -14.31
N LEU A 101 -8.49 2.35 -13.26
CA LEU A 101 -9.73 2.58 -12.50
C LEU A 101 -9.80 3.94 -11.81
N ALA A 102 -8.65 4.58 -11.57
CA ALA A 102 -8.59 5.93 -11.03
C ALA A 102 -8.78 7.00 -12.10
N HIS A 103 -8.48 6.71 -13.37
CA HIS A 103 -8.60 7.69 -14.44
C HIS A 103 -10.07 8.13 -14.62
N ASP A 104 -10.26 9.44 -14.75
CA ASP A 104 -11.58 10.07 -14.89
C ASP A 104 -12.59 9.60 -13.83
N ASN A 105 -12.14 9.42 -12.58
CA ASN A 105 -12.98 8.95 -11.48
C ASN A 105 -13.15 10.03 -10.40
N PRO A 106 -14.06 11.01 -10.60
CA PRO A 106 -14.22 12.14 -9.67
C PRO A 106 -14.73 11.72 -8.29
N VAL A 107 -15.42 10.59 -8.16
CA VAL A 107 -15.90 10.07 -6.87
C VAL A 107 -14.72 9.55 -6.05
N LEU A 108 -13.83 8.76 -6.68
CA LEU A 108 -12.59 8.32 -6.06
C LEU A 108 -11.67 9.50 -5.74
N HIS A 109 -11.47 10.44 -6.68
CA HIS A 109 -10.61 11.59 -6.45
C HIS A 109 -11.09 12.47 -5.30
N ARG A 110 -12.41 12.63 -5.12
CA ARG A 110 -12.95 13.35 -3.96
C ARG A 110 -12.66 12.63 -2.64
N LEU A 111 -12.67 11.30 -2.63
CA LEU A 111 -12.33 10.50 -1.45
C LEU A 111 -10.84 10.65 -1.11
N LEU A 112 -9.96 10.48 -2.11
CA LEU A 112 -8.51 10.44 -1.88
C LEU A 112 -7.93 11.85 -1.74
N TYR A 113 -8.28 12.77 -2.61
CA TYR A 113 -7.67 14.11 -2.71
C TYR A 113 -8.59 15.22 -2.18
N GLY A 114 -9.62 14.86 -1.42
CA GLY A 114 -10.54 15.80 -0.79
C GLY A 114 -10.00 16.44 0.48
N GLU A 115 -10.79 17.36 1.03
CA GLU A 115 -10.45 18.16 2.22
C GLU A 115 -10.08 17.31 3.44
N GLN A 116 -10.69 16.13 3.60
CA GLN A 116 -10.46 15.27 4.76
C GLN A 116 -9.02 14.76 4.82
N LEU A 117 -8.52 14.14 3.75
CA LEU A 117 -7.15 13.63 3.69
C LEU A 117 -6.13 14.76 3.54
N LEU A 118 -6.40 15.77 2.69
CA LEU A 118 -5.51 16.92 2.57
C LEU A 118 -5.34 17.64 3.90
N GLY A 119 -6.44 17.92 4.60
CA GLY A 119 -6.43 18.56 5.91
C GLY A 119 -5.71 17.73 6.97
N PHE A 120 -5.87 16.40 6.95
CA PHE A 120 -5.12 15.50 7.82
C PHE A 120 -3.62 15.60 7.58
N TYR A 121 -3.16 15.47 6.34
CA TYR A 121 -1.72 15.55 6.04
C TYR A 121 -1.15 16.94 6.27
N GLN A 122 -1.91 18.03 6.06
CA GLN A 122 -1.48 19.38 6.44
C GLN A 122 -1.20 19.50 7.93
N ARG A 123 -2.06 18.94 8.78
CA ARG A 123 -1.85 18.93 10.24
C ARG A 123 -0.69 18.01 10.64
N LEU A 124 -0.63 16.81 10.06
CA LEU A 124 0.41 15.82 10.35
C LEU A 124 1.80 16.33 9.98
N LEU A 125 1.96 16.87 8.77
CA LEU A 125 3.25 17.33 8.24
C LEU A 125 3.58 18.78 8.61
N GLY A 126 2.61 19.56 9.10
CA GLY A 126 2.83 20.91 9.63
C GLY A 126 2.92 22.02 8.58
N GLY A 127 2.29 21.85 7.42
CA GLY A 127 2.32 22.85 6.35
C GLY A 127 1.47 22.47 5.14
N PRO A 128 1.47 23.30 4.07
CA PRO A 128 0.84 22.94 2.81
C PRO A 128 1.40 21.63 2.26
N VAL A 129 0.51 20.74 1.83
CA VAL A 129 0.88 19.43 1.29
C VAL A 129 0.55 19.35 -0.19
N ARG A 130 1.21 18.42 -0.85
CA ARG A 130 0.86 17.96 -2.20
C ARG A 130 0.83 16.45 -2.22
N HIS A 131 0.14 15.91 -3.21
CA HIS A 131 0.12 14.48 -3.48
C HIS A 131 0.75 14.18 -4.83
N TYR A 132 0.92 12.89 -5.12
CA TYR A 132 1.22 12.42 -6.47
C TYR A 132 -0.06 12.41 -7.30
N ASP A 133 0.06 12.68 -8.59
CA ASP A 133 -1.08 12.65 -9.52
C ASP A 133 -1.44 11.21 -9.91
N TYR A 134 -0.49 10.29 -9.74
CA TYR A 134 -0.72 8.86 -9.93
C TYR A 134 -1.44 8.24 -8.71
N THR A 135 -2.54 7.51 -8.96
CA THR A 135 -3.23 6.68 -7.95
C THR A 135 -2.96 5.20 -8.23
N TRP A 136 -2.47 4.47 -7.22
CA TRP A 136 -2.32 3.02 -7.33
C TRP A 136 -3.62 2.35 -6.94
N MET A 137 -4.31 1.76 -7.91
CA MET A 137 -5.51 0.99 -7.66
C MET A 137 -5.19 -0.49 -7.66
N ARG A 138 -5.50 -1.15 -6.54
CA ARG A 138 -5.35 -2.60 -6.37
C ARG A 138 -6.70 -3.26 -6.42
N ALA A 139 -6.86 -4.13 -7.40
CA ALA A 139 -7.99 -5.02 -7.56
C ALA A 139 -7.45 -6.45 -7.51
N VAL A 140 -7.30 -6.98 -6.30
CA VAL A 140 -6.61 -8.26 -6.06
C VAL A 140 -7.62 -9.40 -6.05
N ALA A 141 -7.67 -10.15 -7.15
CA ALA A 141 -8.42 -11.38 -7.27
C ALA A 141 -7.91 -12.46 -6.29
N PRO A 142 -8.65 -13.57 -6.10
CA PRO A 142 -8.21 -14.69 -5.29
C PRO A 142 -6.81 -15.19 -5.70
N GLY A 143 -5.92 -15.37 -4.73
CA GLY A 143 -4.54 -15.77 -4.96
C GLY A 143 -3.53 -14.99 -4.12
N ARG A 144 -2.30 -14.93 -4.63
CA ARG A 144 -1.15 -14.35 -3.90
C ARG A 144 -1.30 -12.84 -3.73
N GLY A 145 -0.94 -12.37 -2.54
CA GLY A 145 -0.87 -10.95 -2.22
C GLY A 145 0.32 -10.23 -2.88
N THR A 146 0.59 -9.01 -2.42
CA THR A 146 1.81 -8.27 -2.77
C THR A 146 2.98 -8.75 -1.93
N ALA A 147 4.13 -8.97 -2.57
CA ALA A 147 5.35 -9.40 -1.89
C ALA A 147 5.95 -8.27 -1.04
N PRO A 148 6.71 -8.59 0.03
CA PRO A 148 7.39 -7.60 0.85
C PRO A 148 8.24 -6.60 0.06
N HIS A 149 8.01 -5.31 0.31
CA HIS A 149 8.77 -4.19 -0.23
C HIS A 149 8.60 -2.95 0.66
N GLY A 150 9.45 -1.94 0.45
CA GLY A 150 9.21 -0.57 0.88
C GLY A 150 9.01 0.32 -0.35
N ASP A 151 8.25 1.39 -0.22
CA ASP A 151 7.86 2.21 -1.38
C ASP A 151 9.04 3.03 -1.96
N VAL A 152 10.09 3.27 -1.16
CA VAL A 152 11.17 4.22 -1.47
C VAL A 152 11.89 3.93 -2.79
N VAL A 153 12.04 2.67 -3.17
CA VAL A 153 12.73 2.29 -4.41
C VAL A 153 11.91 2.55 -5.67
N PHE A 154 10.59 2.70 -5.51
CA PHE A 154 9.66 3.01 -6.60
C PHE A 154 9.44 4.51 -6.74
N MET A 155 9.56 5.26 -5.64
CA MET A 155 9.16 6.67 -5.63
C MET A 155 10.01 7.60 -4.77
N GLY A 156 11.31 7.29 -4.65
CA GLY A 156 12.29 8.01 -3.84
C GLY A 156 13.19 9.00 -4.60
N ARG A 157 12.84 9.48 -5.81
CA ARG A 157 13.68 10.49 -6.49
C ARG A 157 13.48 11.91 -5.97
N GLY A 158 12.42 12.14 -5.19
CA GLY A 158 12.15 13.39 -4.51
C GLY A 158 12.59 13.35 -3.04
N THR A 159 11.79 13.99 -2.18
CA THR A 159 11.89 13.80 -0.73
C THR A 159 11.61 12.36 -0.33
N HIS A 160 12.19 11.92 0.77
CA HIS A 160 11.83 10.66 1.43
C HIS A 160 10.83 10.87 2.58
N HIS A 161 10.42 12.11 2.85
CA HIS A 161 9.35 12.43 3.80
C HIS A 161 7.97 12.29 3.13
N VAL A 162 7.76 11.17 2.44
CA VAL A 162 6.51 10.82 1.78
C VAL A 162 5.74 9.84 2.66
N CYS A 163 4.46 10.12 2.87
CA CYS A 163 3.53 9.22 3.50
C CYS A 163 2.68 8.52 2.44
N THR A 164 2.65 7.20 2.46
CA THR A 164 1.66 6.41 1.73
C THR A 164 0.35 6.43 2.52
N ALA A 165 -0.77 6.57 1.82
CA ALA A 165 -2.12 6.44 2.33
C ALA A 165 -2.78 5.23 1.66
N TRP A 166 -2.96 4.15 2.42
CA TRP A 166 -3.68 2.96 1.97
C TRP A 166 -5.13 3.02 2.47
N VAL A 167 -6.08 2.96 1.54
CA VAL A 167 -7.51 3.04 1.82
C VAL A 167 -8.20 1.77 1.30
N PRO A 168 -8.83 0.96 2.18
CA PRO A 168 -9.68 -0.14 1.77
C PRO A 168 -10.99 0.41 1.19
N LEU A 169 -11.36 -0.04 -0.01
CA LEU A 169 -12.60 0.37 -0.68
C LEU A 169 -13.72 -0.62 -0.37
N GLY A 170 -13.89 -0.96 0.90
CA GLY A 170 -14.78 -2.01 1.40
C GLY A 170 -14.17 -2.76 2.57
N ASP A 171 -14.98 -3.54 3.27
CA ASP A 171 -14.47 -4.40 4.33
C ASP A 171 -13.51 -5.46 3.79
N ALA A 172 -12.45 -5.73 4.54
CA ALA A 172 -11.40 -6.67 4.21
C ALA A 172 -11.02 -7.47 5.46
N ASP A 173 -11.70 -8.61 5.60
CA ASP A 173 -11.41 -9.60 6.62
C ASP A 173 -10.13 -10.40 6.29
N PHE A 174 -9.72 -11.29 7.20
CA PHE A 174 -8.54 -12.13 7.01
C PHE A 174 -8.67 -13.18 5.89
N THR A 175 -9.85 -13.39 5.33
CA THR A 175 -10.08 -14.31 4.21
C THR A 175 -9.89 -13.59 2.88
N LEU A 176 -10.45 -12.37 2.75
CA LEU A 176 -10.21 -11.47 1.62
C LEU A 176 -8.76 -10.96 1.59
N GLY A 177 -8.13 -10.91 2.76
CA GLY A 177 -6.77 -10.45 2.96
C GLY A 177 -6.71 -8.94 3.22
N GLY A 178 -5.51 -8.39 3.33
CA GLY A 178 -5.32 -7.01 3.72
C GLY A 178 -3.83 -6.68 3.78
N LEU A 179 -3.52 -5.41 4.05
CA LEU A 179 -2.14 -4.99 4.22
C LEU A 179 -1.58 -5.55 5.53
N MET A 180 -0.29 -5.90 5.51
CA MET A 180 0.50 -6.18 6.71
C MET A 180 1.81 -5.41 6.65
N VAL A 181 2.27 -4.92 7.80
CA VAL A 181 3.51 -4.15 7.93
C VAL A 181 4.50 -4.87 8.84
N LEU A 182 5.79 -4.73 8.58
CA LEU A 182 6.82 -5.35 9.40
C LEU A 182 7.26 -4.36 10.49
N GLU A 183 6.96 -4.69 11.73
CA GLU A 183 7.21 -3.87 12.92
C GLU A 183 8.66 -3.36 12.99
N GLY A 184 8.83 -2.04 13.04
CA GLY A 184 10.14 -1.38 13.17
C GLY A 184 11.04 -1.46 11.93
N SER A 185 10.57 -2.03 10.82
CA SER A 185 11.38 -2.23 9.60
C SER A 185 11.87 -0.92 8.96
N HIS A 186 11.12 0.18 9.11
CA HIS A 186 11.48 1.51 8.61
C HIS A 186 12.75 2.10 9.26
N ARG A 187 13.23 1.51 10.37
CA ARG A 187 14.48 1.91 11.04
C ARG A 187 15.64 0.93 10.82
N ARG A 188 15.42 -0.17 10.10
CA ARG A 188 16.48 -1.17 9.85
C ARG A 188 17.54 -0.58 8.94
N THR A 189 18.81 -0.83 9.25
CA THR A 189 19.95 -0.38 8.44
C THR A 189 19.92 -1.00 7.05
N GLU A 190 19.47 -2.25 6.92
CA GLU A 190 19.26 -2.93 5.64
C GLU A 190 18.23 -2.21 4.76
N ILE A 191 17.28 -1.50 5.38
CA ILE A 191 16.30 -0.68 4.69
C ILE A 191 16.85 0.72 4.40
N ARG A 192 17.40 1.38 5.41
CA ARG A 192 17.83 2.79 5.32
C ARG A 192 19.09 2.98 4.48
N ASP A 193 20.04 2.08 4.61
CA ASP A 193 21.43 2.27 4.16
C ASP A 193 21.78 1.40 2.94
N ASP A 194 20.88 0.51 2.51
CA ASP A 194 21.04 -0.34 1.33
C ASP A 194 19.78 -0.27 0.44
N TYR A 195 18.68 -0.90 0.85
CA TYR A 195 17.48 -1.00 0.02
C TYR A 195 17.00 0.36 -0.49
N ALA A 196 16.92 1.37 0.38
CA ALA A 196 16.43 2.70 0.03
C ALA A 196 17.34 3.51 -0.91
N LEU A 197 18.58 3.08 -1.11
CA LEU A 197 19.50 3.74 -2.06
C LEU A 197 19.30 3.27 -3.50
N ARG A 198 18.42 2.28 -3.69
CA ARG A 198 18.15 1.67 -4.99
C ARG A 198 16.97 2.33 -5.66
N ASP A 199 16.96 2.28 -6.98
CA ASP A 199 15.86 2.75 -7.81
C ASP A 199 15.55 1.69 -8.87
N VAL A 200 14.30 1.21 -8.88
CA VAL A 200 13.84 0.15 -9.82
C VAL A 200 13.87 0.60 -11.28
N ASP A 201 13.95 1.90 -11.53
CA ASP A 201 14.04 2.49 -12.86
C ASP A 201 15.49 2.84 -13.25
N THR A 202 16.49 2.19 -12.65
CA THR A 202 17.90 2.33 -13.05
C THR A 202 18.43 1.08 -13.74
N TYR A 203 19.46 1.26 -14.57
CA TYR A 203 20.11 0.18 -15.31
C TYR A 203 21.60 0.48 -15.54
N CYS A 204 22.40 -0.56 -15.78
CA CYS A 204 23.84 -0.43 -15.95
C CYS A 204 24.22 -0.16 -17.42
N THR A 205 24.97 0.91 -17.69
CA THR A 205 25.37 1.28 -19.07
C THR A 205 26.66 0.60 -19.53
N ASN A 206 27.43 0.02 -18.61
CA ASN A 206 28.76 -0.55 -18.85
C ASN A 206 28.85 -2.05 -18.53
N VAL A 207 27.70 -2.72 -18.39
CA VAL A 207 27.60 -4.18 -18.23
C VAL A 207 26.95 -4.73 -19.49
N ASP A 208 27.71 -5.50 -20.26
CA ASP A 208 27.19 -6.19 -21.44
C ASP A 208 26.16 -7.26 -21.02
N GLY A 209 24.97 -7.21 -21.61
CA GLY A 209 23.91 -8.19 -21.34
C GLY A 209 23.04 -7.91 -20.11
N ASP A 210 22.91 -6.63 -19.71
CA ASP A 210 21.94 -6.21 -18.69
C ASP A 210 20.48 -6.54 -19.12
N ASP A 211 20.01 -7.73 -18.71
CA ASP A 211 18.66 -8.22 -18.96
C ASP A 211 17.67 -7.58 -17.99
N GLU A 212 16.69 -6.87 -18.54
CA GLU A 212 15.63 -6.20 -17.76
C GLU A 212 14.91 -7.15 -16.79
N ARG A 213 14.79 -8.44 -17.14
CA ARG A 213 14.12 -9.45 -16.30
C ARG A 213 14.93 -9.83 -15.07
N SER A 214 16.24 -9.63 -15.11
CA SER A 214 17.16 -9.90 -14.01
C SER A 214 17.36 -8.70 -13.09
N ARG A 215 16.89 -7.52 -13.52
CA ARG A 215 17.02 -6.28 -12.74
C ARG A 215 16.22 -6.32 -11.45
N PHE A 216 16.67 -5.51 -10.52
CA PHE A 216 15.98 -5.27 -9.27
C PHE A 216 14.57 -4.75 -9.48
N ASN A 217 13.58 -5.48 -8.97
CA ASN A 217 12.17 -5.15 -9.10
C ASN A 217 11.54 -4.58 -7.82
N GLY A 218 12.37 -4.21 -6.84
CA GLY A 218 11.94 -3.66 -5.56
C GLY A 218 11.41 -4.69 -4.55
N THR A 219 11.21 -5.95 -4.91
CA THR A 219 10.80 -6.98 -3.94
C THR A 219 11.97 -7.38 -3.03
N LEU A 220 11.76 -7.34 -1.71
CA LEU A 220 12.75 -7.76 -0.72
C LEU A 220 12.86 -9.30 -0.61
N SER A 221 11.72 -9.98 -0.66
CA SER A 221 11.66 -11.45 -0.57
C SER A 221 10.33 -11.94 -1.14
N ARG A 222 10.32 -13.18 -1.67
CA ARG A 222 9.09 -13.92 -1.98
C ARG A 222 8.62 -14.82 -0.83
N ASP A 223 9.41 -14.90 0.23
CA ASP A 223 9.11 -15.60 1.48
C ASP A 223 9.02 -14.57 2.62
N PRO A 224 7.80 -14.10 2.95
CA PRO A 224 7.59 -13.12 4.02
C PRO A 224 7.94 -13.65 5.41
N VAL A 225 7.89 -14.97 5.61
CA VAL A 225 8.21 -15.62 6.90
C VAL A 225 9.71 -15.53 7.13
N ARG A 226 10.50 -15.94 6.13
CA ARG A 226 11.96 -15.87 6.17
C ARG A 226 12.45 -14.42 6.27
N LEU A 227 11.81 -13.49 5.56
CA LEU A 227 12.18 -12.06 5.65
C LEU A 227 11.99 -11.53 7.07
N ARG A 228 10.85 -11.80 7.71
CA ARG A 228 10.63 -11.41 9.11
C ARG A 228 11.61 -12.09 10.06
N GLU A 229 12.00 -13.34 9.79
CA GLU A 229 13.02 -14.04 10.57
C GLU A 229 14.38 -13.33 10.50
N GLN A 230 14.76 -12.86 9.31
CA GLN A 230 16.00 -12.12 9.09
C GLN A 230 15.96 -10.72 9.73
N PHE A 231 14.84 -10.02 9.57
CA PHE A 231 14.72 -8.63 10.02
C PHE A 231 14.25 -8.53 11.48
N GLY A 232 13.74 -9.60 12.07
CA GLY A 232 13.06 -9.59 13.37
C GLY A 232 11.76 -8.79 13.36
N GLY A 233 11.19 -8.61 14.57
CA GLY A 233 9.88 -7.97 14.74
C GLY A 233 8.72 -8.87 14.34
N ARG A 234 7.54 -8.29 14.27
CA ARG A 234 6.28 -8.97 13.93
C ARG A 234 5.71 -8.46 12.63
N TRP A 235 5.03 -9.32 11.88
CA TRP A 235 4.03 -8.84 10.94
C TRP A 235 2.85 -8.28 11.75
N LEU A 236 2.42 -7.06 11.43
CA LEU A 236 1.27 -6.41 12.06
C LEU A 236 0.16 -6.24 11.02
N THR A 237 -1.04 -6.69 11.35
CA THR A 237 -2.23 -6.56 10.48
C THR A 237 -3.51 -6.47 11.32
N THR A 238 -4.65 -6.24 10.68
CA THR A 238 -5.98 -6.29 11.30
C THR A 238 -7.03 -6.57 10.22
N GLU A 239 -8.29 -6.73 10.62
CA GLU A 239 -9.41 -6.72 9.68
C GLU A 239 -9.77 -5.26 9.41
N PHE A 240 -9.72 -4.87 8.15
CA PHE A 240 -9.99 -3.51 7.75
C PHE A 240 -11.48 -3.34 7.41
N ARG A 241 -12.01 -2.14 7.66
CA ARG A 241 -13.38 -1.77 7.33
C ARG A 241 -13.42 -0.60 6.36
N ALA A 242 -14.52 -0.49 5.62
CA ALA A 242 -14.81 0.70 4.85
C ALA A 242 -14.84 1.94 5.77
N GLY A 243 -13.92 2.88 5.53
CA GLY A 243 -13.71 4.05 6.38
C GLY A 243 -12.35 4.07 7.06
N ASP A 244 -11.64 2.95 7.12
CA ASP A 244 -10.31 2.91 7.73
C ASP A 244 -9.26 3.61 6.85
N LEU A 245 -8.22 4.14 7.50
CA LEU A 245 -7.01 4.63 6.84
C LEU A 245 -5.78 4.00 7.49
N LEU A 246 -4.90 3.41 6.68
CA LEU A 246 -3.55 3.05 7.11
C LEU A 246 -2.56 3.93 6.36
N THR A 247 -1.86 4.81 7.09
CA THR A 247 -0.80 5.64 6.51
C THR A 247 0.55 5.27 7.07
N PHE A 248 1.59 5.28 6.25
CA PHE A 248 2.92 4.85 6.66
C PHE A 248 4.03 5.56 5.90
N SER A 249 5.22 5.56 6.52
CA SER A 249 6.45 6.06 5.92
C SER A 249 6.82 5.25 4.67
N ILE A 250 7.38 5.92 3.66
CA ILE A 250 7.89 5.30 2.43
C ILE A 250 8.93 4.18 2.68
N TYR A 251 9.57 4.15 3.86
CA TYR A 251 10.54 3.13 4.27
C TYR A 251 9.92 1.88 4.90
N LEU A 252 8.66 1.93 5.34
CA LEU A 252 8.07 0.81 6.07
C LEU A 252 7.92 -0.39 5.15
N VAL A 253 8.53 -1.52 5.53
CA VAL A 253 8.37 -2.77 4.81
C VAL A 253 6.96 -3.27 5.04
N HIS A 254 6.26 -3.51 3.95
CA HIS A 254 4.90 -3.99 3.97
C HIS A 254 4.67 -5.01 2.85
N ALA A 255 3.63 -5.80 3.02
CA ALA A 255 3.17 -6.83 2.11
C ALA A 255 1.65 -6.91 2.21
N SER A 256 1.03 -7.81 1.45
CA SER A 256 -0.37 -8.14 1.72
C SER A 256 -0.55 -9.64 1.96
N LEU A 257 -1.53 -9.95 2.80
CA LEU A 257 -2.06 -11.31 2.90
C LEU A 257 -2.55 -11.78 1.52
N ASP A 258 -2.54 -13.09 1.32
CA ASP A 258 -3.17 -13.72 0.18
C ASP A 258 -4.69 -13.62 0.31
N ASN A 259 -5.34 -13.43 -0.83
CA ASN A 259 -6.78 -13.44 -0.92
C ASN A 259 -7.25 -14.88 -1.11
N ARG A 260 -7.94 -15.43 -0.11
CA ARG A 260 -8.47 -16.80 -0.10
C ARG A 260 -9.99 -16.84 -0.22
N SER A 261 -10.61 -15.70 -0.51
CA SER A 261 -12.03 -15.58 -0.78
C SER A 261 -12.31 -15.83 -2.27
N GLU A 262 -13.57 -15.65 -2.69
CA GLU A 262 -13.98 -15.62 -4.10
C GLU A 262 -14.09 -14.19 -4.66
N ARG A 263 -13.83 -13.17 -3.82
CA ARG A 263 -14.03 -11.75 -4.15
C ARG A 263 -12.71 -11.07 -4.49
N ILE A 264 -12.79 -9.96 -5.21
CA ILE A 264 -11.68 -9.07 -5.48
C ILE A 264 -11.52 -8.11 -4.30
N ARG A 265 -10.33 -8.08 -3.68
CA ARG A 265 -9.98 -7.08 -2.67
C ARG A 265 -9.68 -5.76 -3.36
N LEU A 266 -10.45 -4.72 -3.01
CA LEU A 266 -10.31 -3.38 -3.57
C LEU A 266 -9.66 -2.45 -2.56
N SER A 267 -8.56 -1.81 -2.97
CA SER A 267 -7.89 -0.77 -2.18
C SER A 267 -7.20 0.23 -3.09
N SER A 268 -6.95 1.42 -2.57
CA SER A 268 -6.14 2.44 -3.24
C SER A 268 -4.93 2.83 -2.39
N ASP A 269 -3.84 3.17 -3.06
CA ASP A 269 -2.65 3.74 -2.46
C ASP A 269 -2.37 5.12 -3.09
N SER A 270 -2.31 6.16 -2.28
CA SER A 270 -1.94 7.54 -2.67
C SER A 270 -0.78 8.04 -1.82
N ARG A 271 -0.08 9.09 -2.26
CA ARG A 271 1.14 9.59 -1.61
C ARG A 271 1.00 11.06 -1.27
N TYR A 272 1.47 11.46 -0.09
CA TYR A 272 1.42 12.83 0.42
C TYR A 272 2.77 13.25 0.96
N GLN A 273 3.15 14.49 0.70
CA GLN A 273 4.36 15.12 1.21
C GLN A 273 4.13 16.63 1.39
N LEU A 274 5.08 17.32 2.02
CA LEU A 274 5.06 18.79 2.04
C LEU A 274 5.19 19.35 0.63
N ALA A 275 4.41 20.38 0.30
CA ALA A 275 4.41 21.02 -1.01
C ALA A 275 5.73 21.70 -1.34
N SER A 276 6.47 22.13 -0.31
CA SER A 276 7.78 22.77 -0.43
C SER A 276 8.93 21.80 -0.70
N GLU A 277 8.71 20.50 -0.55
CA GLU A 277 9.75 19.49 -0.71
C GLU A 277 9.85 19.00 -2.17
N PRO A 278 11.05 18.58 -2.63
CA PRO A 278 11.23 17.99 -3.95
C PRO A 278 10.29 16.80 -4.16
N ILE A 279 9.73 16.67 -5.36
CA ILE A 279 8.81 15.59 -5.72
C ILE A 279 9.42 14.70 -6.78
N ASP A 280 9.13 13.40 -6.71
CA ASP A 280 9.53 12.45 -7.75
C ASP A 280 8.69 12.70 -9.01
N GLU A 281 9.35 13.22 -10.05
CA GLU A 281 8.70 13.66 -11.28
C GLU A 281 8.04 12.52 -12.05
N ARG A 282 8.37 11.26 -11.74
CA ARG A 282 7.76 10.09 -12.40
C ARG A 282 6.25 10.04 -12.20
N TRP A 283 5.75 10.60 -11.10
CA TRP A 283 4.38 10.42 -10.63
C TRP A 283 3.49 11.66 -10.78
N ILE A 284 3.93 12.64 -11.58
CA ILE A 284 3.31 13.97 -11.71
C ILE A 284 2.87 14.24 -13.15
N GLY A 285 1.73 14.91 -13.31
CA GLY A 285 1.07 15.25 -14.57
C GLY A 285 -0.18 14.43 -14.87
N ASP A 286 -0.93 14.82 -15.91
CA ASP A 286 -2.17 14.14 -16.32
C ASP A 286 -1.93 12.69 -16.79
N ALA A 287 -0.75 12.43 -17.34
CA ALA A 287 -0.28 11.11 -17.74
C ALA A 287 1.16 10.91 -17.23
N PRO A 288 1.35 10.58 -15.94
CA PRO A 288 2.67 10.43 -15.36
C PRO A 288 3.47 9.34 -16.08
N VAL A 289 4.78 9.56 -16.26
CA VAL A 289 5.65 8.58 -16.93
C VAL A 289 5.76 7.27 -16.14
N ALA A 290 5.53 7.32 -14.82
CA ALA A 290 5.59 6.17 -13.91
C ALA A 290 6.90 5.38 -14.10
N HIS A 291 6.81 4.05 -14.28
CA HIS A 291 7.95 3.19 -14.59
C HIS A 291 8.24 3.06 -16.10
N GLY A 292 7.65 3.94 -16.92
CA GLY A 292 7.78 3.93 -18.37
C GLY A 292 9.18 4.30 -18.87
N PRO A 293 9.43 4.22 -20.18
CA PRO A 293 10.77 4.44 -20.76
C PRO A 293 11.42 5.77 -20.36
N GLY A 294 10.64 6.85 -20.29
CA GLY A 294 11.14 8.19 -19.91
C GLY A 294 11.58 8.29 -18.45
N ALA A 295 11.25 7.32 -17.60
CA ALA A 295 11.71 7.26 -16.22
C ALA A 295 13.05 6.54 -16.07
N LYS A 296 13.51 5.79 -17.08
CA LYS A 296 14.71 4.96 -16.95
C LYS A 296 15.99 5.80 -16.94
N ARG A 297 16.88 5.55 -15.97
CA ARG A 297 18.18 6.24 -15.82
C ARG A 297 19.34 5.25 -15.92
N GLY A 298 20.21 5.47 -16.90
CA GLY A 298 21.45 4.70 -17.01
C GLY A 298 22.48 5.17 -16.00
N LEU A 299 23.18 4.24 -15.36
CA LEU A 299 24.24 4.48 -14.39
C LEU A 299 25.47 3.64 -14.76
N ILE A 300 26.64 4.09 -14.30
CA ILE A 300 27.84 3.25 -14.31
C ILE A 300 27.79 2.37 -13.05
N CYS A 301 27.79 1.06 -13.28
CA CYS A 301 27.92 0.02 -12.27
C CYS A 301 29.37 -0.52 -12.27
#